data_AF-A0A5K7X4J2-F1
#
_entry.id   AF-A0A5K7X4J2-F1
#
_cell.length_a   1.000
_cell.length_b   1.000
_cell.length_c   1.000
_cell.angle_alpha   90.00
_cell.angle_beta   90.00
_cell.angle_gamma   90.00
#
_symmetry.space_group_name_H-M   'P 1'
#
loop_
_entity.id
_entity.type
_entity.pdbx_description
1 polymer ?
#
loop_
_entity_poly.entity_id
_entity_poly.type
_entity_poly.pdbx_seq_one_letter_code
_entity_poly.pdbx_strand_id
1 'polypeptide(L)'
;MKNSVKILCVLLVVSALLMGCASNGAEDGKKTVTIWSYGSDNVKTTFEKLANAFNKSEHGKKYQMKVEFISSGSNAQSLLDRTIAAKKAGKKNTDYDLIEVSDAELAAYQSEGGDDFFQKLDTSKMPNAKNVKAKLSTGQDILMPYRGTTVVLAYDSAKVSNPPKTADELYQWIKDHKGKFAYNSPSTGGAGGSFVTTSVYNQLPEAALVSSDEKWSKEWTPGFKLLKALHPYFYQSGGKTVYPNKNQGTLDLLANQQIEMTPAWVDQVVNEINSGILPKSIKMVQMDPAFTGNLASLAIPKIGGNKDGAYAVMDFMISKEAQTILLDEMGAFPVIDSSDIKSDNTKMISKFDVSTFRTSSIGVLGQELLKKWDEEIATLK
;
A
#
# COMPACT_ATOMS: atom_id res chain seq x y z
N MET A 1 -24.99 12.34 68.76
CA MET A 1 -24.62 13.68 68.27
C MET A 1 -23.75 13.57 67.02
N LYS A 2 -24.35 13.62 65.84
CA LYS A 2 -23.68 13.90 64.56
C LYS A 2 -24.66 14.75 63.77
N ASN A 3 -24.39 16.06 63.73
CA ASN A 3 -25.20 17.04 63.04
C ASN A 3 -24.81 17.07 61.56
N SER A 4 -25.83 17.00 60.73
CA SER A 4 -25.84 17.26 59.30
C SER A 4 -25.48 18.71 59.02
N VAL A 5 -24.55 18.96 58.10
CA VAL A 5 -24.47 20.23 57.37
C VAL A 5 -24.31 19.90 55.89
N LYS A 6 -25.39 20.19 55.15
CA LYS A 6 -25.41 20.23 53.69
C LYS A 6 -24.61 21.46 53.27
N ILE A 7 -23.56 21.29 52.46
CA ILE A 7 -22.95 22.38 51.72
C ILE A 7 -23.44 22.32 50.29
N LEU A 8 -24.14 23.39 49.95
CA LEU A 8 -24.74 23.75 48.70
C LEU A 8 -23.64 24.32 47.78
N CYS A 9 -23.22 23.61 46.74
CA CYS A 9 -22.37 24.18 45.68
C CYS A 9 -23.25 24.67 44.54
N VAL A 10 -23.38 25.99 44.44
CA VAL A 10 -24.07 26.70 43.35
C VAL A 10 -23.02 27.20 42.34
N LEU A 11 -23.22 26.76 41.11
CA LEU A 11 -22.90 27.33 39.78
C LEU A 11 -21.52 27.95 39.48
N LEU A 12 -20.99 27.55 38.32
CA LEU A 12 -20.81 28.47 37.18
C LEU A 12 -20.70 27.67 35.87
N VAL A 13 -21.81 27.57 35.15
CA VAL A 13 -21.83 27.14 33.74
C VAL A 13 -21.56 28.39 32.90
N VAL A 14 -20.38 28.48 32.30
CA VAL A 14 -20.07 29.51 31.31
C VAL A 14 -20.47 28.97 29.94
N SER A 15 -21.66 29.33 29.49
CA SER A 15 -22.12 29.13 28.11
C SER A 15 -21.48 30.19 27.22
N ALA A 16 -20.32 29.88 26.63
CA ALA A 16 -19.75 30.70 25.57
C ALA A 16 -20.44 30.36 24.24
N LEU A 17 -21.47 31.14 23.89
CA LEU A 17 -22.01 31.23 22.54
C LEU A 17 -20.98 31.92 21.64
N LEU A 18 -20.14 31.12 20.98
CA LEU A 18 -19.34 31.59 19.85
C LEU A 18 -20.22 31.60 18.60
N MET A 19 -20.84 32.75 18.31
CA MET A 19 -21.28 33.12 16.97
C MET A 19 -20.04 33.28 16.09
N GLY A 20 -19.56 32.15 15.55
CA GLY A 20 -18.57 32.12 14.48
C GLY A 20 -19.26 32.43 13.16
N CYS A 21 -18.84 33.53 12.53
CA CYS A 21 -19.32 34.00 11.24
C CYS A 21 -19.25 32.87 10.20
N ALA A 22 -20.41 32.49 9.67
CA ALA A 22 -20.50 31.72 8.44
C ALA A 22 -19.86 32.55 7.33
N SER A 23 -18.68 32.13 6.87
CA SER A 23 -18.19 32.55 5.57
C SER A 23 -19.09 31.87 4.54
N ASN A 24 -20.03 32.63 4.00
CA ASN A 24 -20.78 32.24 2.80
C ASN A 24 -19.81 32.18 1.61
N GLY A 25 -19.04 31.09 1.53
CA GLY A 25 -18.58 30.57 0.26
C GLY A 25 -19.80 29.97 -0.43
N ALA A 26 -20.04 30.32 -1.68
CA ALA A 26 -21.15 29.79 -2.46
C ALA A 26 -21.13 28.25 -2.43
N GLU A 27 -22.11 27.64 -1.75
CA GLU A 27 -22.37 26.21 -1.83
C GLU A 27 -22.92 25.90 -3.24
N ASP A 28 -22.00 25.57 -4.14
CA ASP A 28 -22.29 24.75 -5.31
C ASP A 28 -22.94 23.48 -4.73
N GLY A 29 -24.26 23.27 -4.89
CA GLY A 29 -25.12 22.32 -4.14
C GLY A 29 -24.80 20.82 -4.25
N LYS A 30 -23.54 20.48 -4.46
CA LYS A 30 -22.93 19.17 -4.53
C LYS A 30 -22.80 18.56 -3.14
N LYS A 31 -22.98 17.25 -3.06
CA LYS A 31 -22.77 16.50 -1.83
C LYS A 31 -21.30 16.13 -1.69
N THR A 32 -20.66 16.54 -0.60
CA THR A 32 -19.28 16.14 -0.29
C THR A 32 -19.19 14.63 -0.06
N VAL A 33 -18.17 14.02 -0.64
CA VAL A 33 -17.77 12.62 -0.44
C VAL A 33 -16.34 12.64 0.06
N THR A 34 -16.13 12.19 1.29
CA THR A 34 -14.79 12.18 1.88
C THR A 34 -14.15 10.81 1.72
N ILE A 35 -12.96 10.80 1.10
CA ILE A 35 -12.10 9.63 0.98
C ILE A 35 -10.96 9.76 1.99
N TRP A 36 -10.73 8.71 2.77
CA TRP A 36 -9.57 8.61 3.67
C TRP A 36 -8.52 7.68 3.08
N SER A 37 -7.30 8.18 2.93
CA SER A 37 -6.14 7.44 2.46
C SER A 37 -4.94 7.69 3.38
N TYR A 38 -3.87 6.93 3.19
CA TYR A 38 -2.64 7.04 3.96
C TYR A 38 -1.44 6.68 3.09
N GLY A 39 -0.24 7.11 3.49
CA GLY A 39 0.99 6.79 2.76
C GLY A 39 1.98 7.95 2.70
N SER A 40 2.91 7.86 1.74
CA SER A 40 3.89 8.91 1.44
C SER A 40 3.30 10.07 0.62
N ASP A 41 4.02 11.18 0.54
CA ASP A 41 3.54 12.42 -0.10
C ASP A 41 3.17 12.27 -1.59
N ASN A 42 3.82 11.35 -2.32
CA ASN A 42 3.44 11.03 -3.70
C ASN A 42 2.02 10.46 -3.79
N VAL A 43 1.60 9.66 -2.80
CA VAL A 43 0.22 9.14 -2.73
C VAL A 43 -0.75 10.29 -2.47
N LYS A 44 -0.45 11.14 -1.49
CA LYS A 44 -1.28 12.32 -1.16
C LYS A 44 -1.52 13.21 -2.37
N THR A 45 -0.45 13.63 -3.03
CA THR A 45 -0.50 14.53 -4.20
C THR A 45 -1.25 13.90 -5.37
N THR A 46 -1.16 12.57 -5.56
CA THR A 46 -1.95 11.88 -6.58
C THR A 46 -3.43 11.85 -6.22
N PHE A 47 -3.80 11.60 -4.96
CA PHE A 47 -5.20 11.70 -4.53
C PHE A 47 -5.78 13.11 -4.71
N GLU A 48 -5.00 14.16 -4.47
CA GLU A 48 -5.40 15.54 -4.76
C GLU A 48 -5.67 15.76 -6.26
N LYS A 49 -4.81 15.21 -7.14
CA LYS A 49 -5.03 15.24 -8.60
C LYS A 49 -6.27 14.46 -9.02
N LEU A 50 -6.49 13.28 -8.44
CA LEU A 50 -7.69 12.47 -8.67
C LEU A 50 -8.96 13.18 -8.21
N ALA A 51 -8.93 13.82 -7.04
CA ALA A 51 -10.06 14.62 -6.56
C ALA A 51 -10.37 15.80 -7.49
N ASN A 52 -9.33 16.49 -7.99
CA ASN A 52 -9.50 17.56 -8.98
C ASN A 52 -10.12 17.06 -10.29
N ALA A 53 -9.71 15.89 -10.78
CA ALA A 53 -10.27 15.28 -11.98
C ALA A 53 -11.72 14.80 -11.74
N PHE A 54 -11.98 14.12 -10.62
CA PHE A 54 -13.33 13.71 -10.21
C PHE A 54 -14.29 14.91 -10.15
N ASN A 55 -13.86 16.00 -9.51
CA ASN A 55 -14.69 17.20 -9.31
C ASN A 55 -15.03 17.92 -10.63
N LYS A 56 -14.29 17.64 -11.71
CA LYS A 56 -14.56 18.13 -13.07
C LYS A 56 -15.32 17.13 -13.94
N SER A 57 -15.47 15.88 -13.48
CA SER A 57 -16.16 14.81 -14.20
C SER A 57 -17.68 14.95 -14.15
N GLU A 58 -18.41 14.09 -14.86
CA GLU A 58 -19.87 13.99 -14.79
C GLU A 58 -20.38 13.71 -13.37
N HIS A 59 -19.68 12.86 -12.61
CA HIS A 59 -19.99 12.61 -11.19
C HIS A 59 -19.78 13.89 -10.36
N GLY A 60 -18.77 14.69 -10.73
CA GLY A 60 -18.43 15.99 -10.15
C GLY A 60 -19.52 17.06 -10.24
N LYS A 61 -20.54 16.87 -11.09
CA LYS A 61 -21.73 17.74 -11.14
C LYS A 61 -22.64 17.58 -9.94
N LYS A 62 -22.66 16.40 -9.31
CA LYS A 62 -23.52 16.05 -8.17
C LYS A 62 -22.74 15.89 -6.87
N TYR A 63 -21.48 15.47 -6.95
CA TYR A 63 -20.65 15.15 -5.81
C TYR A 63 -19.35 15.94 -5.83
N GLN A 64 -18.79 16.21 -4.66
CA GLN A 64 -17.46 16.78 -4.51
C GLN A 64 -16.59 15.81 -3.72
N MET A 65 -15.54 15.28 -4.34
CA MET A 65 -14.55 14.46 -3.67
C MET A 65 -13.62 15.34 -2.84
N LYS A 66 -13.51 15.02 -1.56
CA LYS A 66 -12.57 15.61 -0.59
C LYS A 66 -11.64 14.51 -0.08
N VAL A 67 -10.35 14.79 -0.03
CA VAL A 67 -9.33 13.84 0.46
C VAL A 67 -8.94 14.20 1.89
N GLU A 68 -9.04 13.24 2.79
CA GLU A 68 -8.38 13.24 4.09
C GLU A 68 -7.22 12.24 4.05
N PHE A 69 -6.04 12.64 4.52
CA PHE A 69 -4.81 11.88 4.30
C PHE A 69 -3.96 11.76 5.57
N ILE A 70 -3.53 10.54 5.89
CA ILE A 70 -2.64 10.26 7.02
C ILE A 70 -1.23 9.98 6.49
N SER A 71 -0.32 10.94 6.66
CA SER A 71 1.07 10.79 6.20
C SER A 71 1.82 9.72 6.99
N SER A 72 2.56 8.86 6.28
CA SER A 72 3.46 7.86 6.86
C SER A 72 4.52 8.53 7.74
N GLY A 73 4.79 7.94 8.91
CA GLY A 73 5.76 8.47 9.88
C GLY A 73 5.25 9.62 10.76
N SER A 74 3.97 10.00 10.62
CA SER A 74 3.33 10.92 11.57
C SER A 74 2.96 10.19 12.88
N ASN A 75 2.86 10.93 13.99
CA ASN A 75 2.31 10.42 15.26
C ASN A 75 0.77 10.35 15.25
N ALA A 76 0.16 10.41 14.07
CA ALA A 76 -1.28 10.36 13.92
C ALA A 76 -1.77 8.92 14.15
N GLN A 77 -2.91 8.80 14.82
CA GLN A 77 -3.61 7.52 14.94
C GLN A 77 -3.91 6.92 13.56
N SER A 78 -3.76 5.60 13.41
CA SER A 78 -3.97 4.88 12.14
C SER A 78 -5.42 4.99 11.65
N LEU A 79 -5.64 4.77 10.35
CA LEU A 79 -6.99 4.78 9.77
C LEU A 79 -7.87 3.65 10.35
N LEU A 80 -7.28 2.47 10.58
CA LEU A 80 -7.93 1.35 11.26
C LEU A 80 -8.43 1.79 12.63
N ASP A 81 -7.54 2.26 13.51
CA ASP A 81 -7.92 2.59 14.88
C ASP A 81 -8.97 3.72 14.94
N ARG A 82 -8.84 4.75 14.10
CA ARG A 82 -9.79 5.87 14.05
C ARG A 82 -11.20 5.41 13.69
N THR A 83 -11.31 4.59 12.65
CA THR A 83 -12.60 4.14 12.12
C THR A 83 -13.23 3.08 13.03
N ILE A 84 -12.42 2.19 13.61
CA ILE A 84 -12.85 1.23 14.64
C ILE A 84 -13.35 1.95 15.89
N ALA A 85 -12.62 2.96 16.38
CA ALA A 85 -13.05 3.77 17.52
C ALA A 85 -14.36 4.52 17.22
N ALA A 86 -14.50 5.10 16.02
CA ALA A 86 -15.74 5.75 15.60
C ALA A 86 -16.93 4.77 15.58
N LYS A 87 -16.75 3.55 15.05
CA LYS A 87 -17.79 2.50 15.09
C LYS A 87 -18.12 2.09 16.52
N LYS A 88 -17.12 1.82 17.37
CA LYS A 88 -17.31 1.42 18.78
C LYS A 88 -18.01 2.51 19.60
N ALA A 89 -17.80 3.78 19.27
CA ALA A 89 -18.51 4.92 19.85
C ALA A 89 -19.95 5.09 19.31
N GLY A 90 -20.43 4.20 18.44
CA GLY A 90 -21.78 4.24 17.89
C GLY A 90 -22.02 5.36 16.87
N LYS A 91 -20.94 5.96 16.33
CA LYS A 91 -21.08 7.04 15.34
C LYS A 91 -21.70 6.53 14.05
N LYS A 92 -22.54 7.36 13.43
CA LYS A 92 -23.20 7.13 12.14
C LYS A 92 -23.15 8.41 11.33
N ASN A 93 -23.29 8.31 10.01
CA ASN A 93 -23.23 9.45 9.09
C ASN A 93 -21.94 10.28 9.26
N THR A 94 -20.82 9.58 9.45
CA THR A 94 -19.49 10.17 9.54
C THR A 94 -18.96 10.55 8.16
N ASP A 95 -17.84 11.25 8.12
CA ASP A 95 -17.06 11.55 6.92
C ASP A 95 -16.13 10.39 6.50
N TYR A 96 -16.24 9.20 7.12
CA TYR A 96 -15.62 7.98 6.59
C TYR A 96 -16.51 7.37 5.51
N ASP A 97 -16.79 8.15 4.44
CA ASP A 97 -17.64 7.69 3.33
C ASP A 97 -16.96 6.60 2.52
N LEU A 98 -15.66 6.78 2.27
CA LEU A 98 -14.80 5.84 1.59
C LEU A 98 -13.44 5.79 2.29
N ILE A 99 -12.88 4.60 2.48
CA ILE A 99 -11.55 4.45 3.05
C ILE A 99 -10.69 3.51 2.20
N GLU A 100 -9.40 3.79 2.11
CA GLU A 100 -8.43 2.88 1.52
C GLU A 100 -8.14 1.72 2.46
N VAL A 101 -8.26 0.50 1.94
CA VAL A 101 -8.04 -0.77 2.65
C VAL A 101 -7.45 -1.75 1.65
N SER A 102 -6.33 -2.39 1.97
CA SER A 102 -5.83 -3.51 1.19
C SER A 102 -6.54 -4.81 1.54
N ASP A 103 -6.48 -5.78 0.63
CA ASP A 103 -6.97 -7.14 0.89
C ASP A 103 -6.28 -7.78 2.10
N ALA A 104 -5.00 -7.47 2.32
CA ALA A 104 -4.25 -7.89 3.51
C ALA A 104 -4.75 -7.27 4.83
N GLU A 105 -5.35 -6.07 4.80
CA GLU A 105 -5.82 -5.35 6.00
C GLU A 105 -7.27 -5.69 6.35
N LEU A 106 -8.07 -6.17 5.39
CA LEU A 106 -9.49 -6.41 5.57
C LEU A 106 -9.80 -7.29 6.79
N ALA A 107 -9.00 -8.32 7.02
CA ALA A 107 -9.17 -9.24 8.15
C ALA A 107 -9.04 -8.52 9.51
N ALA A 108 -8.13 -7.54 9.63
CA ALA A 108 -7.98 -6.77 10.87
C ALA A 108 -9.21 -5.91 11.14
N TYR A 109 -9.74 -5.22 10.12
CA TYR A 109 -10.98 -4.47 10.23
C TYR A 109 -12.17 -5.33 10.67
N GLN A 110 -12.29 -6.54 10.11
CA GLN A 110 -13.36 -7.47 10.47
C GLN A 110 -13.18 -8.06 11.88
N SER A 111 -11.96 -8.44 12.24
CA SER A 111 -11.67 -8.99 13.57
C SER A 111 -11.91 -7.97 14.69
N GLU A 112 -11.54 -6.71 14.50
CA GLU A 112 -11.65 -5.69 15.54
C GLU A 112 -12.95 -4.89 15.50
N GLY A 113 -13.53 -4.76 14.31
CA GLY A 113 -14.71 -3.96 14.02
C GLY A 113 -15.98 -4.77 13.84
N GLY A 114 -15.87 -6.09 13.70
CA GLY A 114 -16.94 -7.01 13.33
C GLY A 114 -17.06 -7.20 11.82
N ASP A 115 -17.45 -8.41 11.38
CA ASP A 115 -17.56 -8.81 9.96
C ASP A 115 -18.38 -7.85 9.10
N ASP A 116 -19.31 -7.14 9.74
CA ASP A 116 -20.24 -6.20 9.13
C ASP A 116 -19.72 -4.75 9.08
N PHE A 117 -18.43 -4.52 9.37
CA PHE A 117 -17.79 -3.20 9.36
C PHE A 117 -17.98 -2.46 8.04
N PHE A 118 -17.78 -3.16 6.93
CA PHE A 118 -17.98 -2.64 5.59
C PHE A 118 -19.33 -3.05 5.01
N GLN A 119 -19.84 -2.22 4.11
CA GLN A 119 -20.97 -2.57 3.27
C GLN A 119 -20.52 -3.46 2.11
N LYS A 120 -21.38 -4.42 1.73
CA LYS A 120 -21.21 -5.16 0.47
C LYS A 120 -21.41 -4.25 -0.74
N LEU A 121 -20.51 -4.33 -1.71
CA LEU A 121 -20.55 -3.51 -2.90
C LEU A 121 -21.66 -3.94 -3.85
N ASP A 122 -22.39 -2.96 -4.37
CA ASP A 122 -23.36 -3.12 -5.44
C ASP A 122 -22.72 -2.63 -6.74
N THR A 123 -22.13 -3.55 -7.50
CA THR A 123 -21.40 -3.23 -8.74
C THR A 123 -22.30 -2.69 -9.84
N SER A 124 -23.63 -2.85 -9.74
CA SER A 124 -24.56 -2.24 -10.70
C SER A 124 -24.55 -0.71 -10.64
N LYS A 125 -24.07 -0.13 -9.53
CA LYS A 125 -23.88 1.32 -9.36
C LYS A 125 -22.55 1.83 -9.93
N MET A 126 -21.70 0.94 -10.44
CA MET A 126 -20.36 1.26 -10.94
C MET A 126 -20.21 0.72 -12.38
N PRO A 127 -20.69 1.46 -13.41
CA PRO A 127 -20.60 1.03 -14.81
C PRO A 127 -19.19 0.62 -15.27
N ASN A 128 -18.13 1.18 -14.68
CA ASN A 128 -16.75 0.85 -15.00
C ASN A 128 -16.27 -0.46 -14.36
N ALA A 129 -16.97 -1.02 -13.36
CA ALA A 129 -16.56 -2.25 -12.67
C ALA A 129 -16.39 -3.45 -13.60
N LYS A 130 -17.14 -3.50 -14.71
CA LYS A 130 -17.01 -4.55 -15.74
C LYS A 130 -15.65 -4.57 -16.44
N ASN A 131 -14.89 -3.48 -16.37
CA ASN A 131 -13.58 -3.34 -17.01
C ASN A 131 -12.44 -3.77 -16.10
N VAL A 132 -12.70 -3.99 -14.81
CA VAL A 132 -11.68 -4.39 -13.83
C VAL A 132 -11.21 -5.82 -14.12
N LYS A 133 -9.89 -5.99 -14.22
CA LYS A 133 -9.21 -7.27 -14.47
C LYS A 133 -8.44 -7.78 -13.25
N ALA A 134 -8.09 -6.88 -12.33
CA ALA A 134 -7.41 -7.23 -11.09
C ALA A 134 -8.27 -8.17 -10.23
N LYS A 135 -7.64 -9.18 -9.62
CA LYS A 135 -8.29 -10.14 -8.72
C LYS A 135 -7.77 -9.97 -7.31
N LEU A 136 -8.67 -9.66 -6.38
CA LEU A 136 -8.35 -9.61 -4.96
C LEU A 136 -8.17 -11.02 -4.40
N SER A 137 -7.26 -11.17 -3.44
CA SER A 137 -7.10 -12.43 -2.71
C SER A 137 -8.27 -12.73 -1.76
N THR A 138 -8.89 -11.69 -1.21
CA THR A 138 -10.07 -11.75 -0.33
C THR A 138 -10.96 -10.49 -0.47
N GLY A 139 -12.20 -10.56 0.01
CA GLY A 139 -13.09 -9.41 0.09
C GLY A 139 -13.66 -8.91 -1.24
N GLN A 140 -13.86 -9.80 -2.22
CA GLN A 140 -14.33 -9.42 -3.57
C GLN A 140 -15.71 -8.75 -3.58
N ASP A 141 -16.55 -8.99 -2.57
CA ASP A 141 -17.86 -8.35 -2.40
C ASP A 141 -17.83 -7.11 -1.49
N ILE A 142 -16.65 -6.69 -1.01
CA ILE A 142 -16.47 -5.57 -0.05
C ILE A 142 -15.49 -4.52 -0.57
N LEU A 143 -14.46 -4.93 -1.30
CA LEU A 143 -13.36 -4.11 -1.75
C LEU A 143 -13.43 -3.86 -3.26
N MET A 144 -13.13 -2.62 -3.67
CA MET A 144 -12.92 -2.28 -5.08
C MET A 144 -11.44 -1.94 -5.30
N PRO A 145 -10.65 -2.78 -5.99
CA PRO A 145 -9.26 -2.45 -6.28
C PRO A 145 -9.22 -1.25 -7.23
N TYR A 146 -8.31 -0.32 -6.97
CA TYR A 146 -8.12 0.85 -7.84
C TYR A 146 -6.66 1.03 -8.27
N ARG A 147 -5.71 0.42 -7.54
CA ARG A 147 -4.28 0.52 -7.85
C ARG A 147 -3.58 -0.78 -7.53
N GLY A 148 -2.88 -1.33 -8.50
CA GLY A 148 -1.90 -2.39 -8.26
C GLY A 148 -0.51 -1.80 -8.02
N THR A 149 0.22 -2.39 -7.09
CA THR A 149 1.66 -2.20 -7.00
C THR A 149 2.33 -3.51 -6.60
N THR A 150 3.56 -3.70 -7.06
CA THR A 150 4.34 -4.89 -6.76
C THR A 150 5.80 -4.52 -6.65
N VAL A 151 6.55 -5.37 -5.95
CA VAL A 151 8.00 -5.33 -5.92
C VAL A 151 8.54 -6.09 -7.14
N VAL A 152 9.58 -5.54 -7.73
CA VAL A 152 10.31 -6.11 -8.88
C VAL A 152 11.80 -6.08 -8.59
N LEU A 153 12.58 -6.73 -9.45
CA LEU A 153 14.01 -6.47 -9.47
C LEU A 153 14.27 -5.26 -10.35
N ALA A 154 14.74 -4.17 -9.75
CA ALA A 154 15.37 -3.06 -10.47
C ALA A 154 16.84 -3.42 -10.72
N TYR A 155 17.32 -3.23 -11.94
CA TYR A 155 18.69 -3.57 -12.34
C TYR A 155 19.25 -2.61 -13.38
N ASP A 156 20.57 -2.42 -13.39
CA ASP A 156 21.25 -1.68 -14.45
C ASP A 156 21.46 -2.56 -15.68
N SER A 157 20.72 -2.29 -16.76
CA SER A 157 20.81 -3.07 -18.01
C SER A 157 22.15 -2.92 -18.74
N ALA A 158 22.99 -1.95 -18.35
CA ALA A 158 24.36 -1.86 -18.84
C ALA A 158 25.31 -2.89 -18.17
N LYS A 159 24.89 -3.49 -17.05
CA LYS A 159 25.67 -4.46 -16.27
C LYS A 159 25.04 -5.85 -16.28
N VAL A 160 23.72 -5.93 -16.26
CA VAL A 160 22.97 -7.18 -16.21
C VAL A 160 22.19 -7.37 -17.51
N SER A 161 22.72 -8.20 -18.41
CA SER A 161 22.08 -8.52 -19.69
C SER A 161 20.95 -9.54 -19.56
N ASN A 162 21.09 -10.49 -18.63
CA ASN A 162 20.15 -11.58 -18.38
C ASN A 162 19.73 -11.55 -16.91
N PRO A 163 18.77 -10.68 -16.53
CA PRO A 163 18.34 -10.60 -15.16
C PRO A 163 17.53 -11.87 -14.77
N PRO A 164 17.62 -12.31 -13.51
CA PRO A 164 16.98 -13.55 -13.06
C PRO A 164 15.46 -13.42 -13.09
N LYS A 165 14.80 -14.49 -13.49
CA LYS A 165 13.34 -14.61 -13.60
C LYS A 165 12.75 -15.55 -12.58
N THR A 166 13.55 -16.32 -11.85
CA THR A 166 13.09 -17.20 -10.78
C THR A 166 13.87 -16.96 -9.49
N ALA A 167 13.32 -17.40 -8.36
CA ALA A 167 14.00 -17.28 -7.06
C ALA A 167 15.37 -17.97 -7.06
N ASP A 168 15.46 -19.16 -7.64
CA ASP A 168 16.71 -19.92 -7.72
C ASP A 168 17.74 -19.23 -8.61
N GLU A 169 17.32 -18.68 -9.75
CA GLU A 169 18.19 -17.86 -10.60
C GLU A 169 18.68 -16.62 -9.86
N LEU A 170 17.82 -15.95 -9.08
CA LEU A 170 18.20 -14.79 -8.28
C LEU A 170 19.22 -15.16 -7.20
N TYR A 171 18.98 -16.24 -6.45
CA TYR A 171 19.90 -16.69 -5.40
C TYR A 171 21.26 -17.11 -5.97
N GLN A 172 21.27 -17.73 -7.14
CA GLN A 172 22.49 -18.05 -7.85
C GLN A 172 23.20 -16.78 -8.35
N TRP A 173 22.45 -15.85 -8.95
CA TRP A 173 22.99 -14.56 -9.39
C TRP A 173 23.64 -13.78 -8.25
N ILE A 174 23.00 -13.73 -7.07
CA ILE A 174 23.56 -13.10 -5.86
C ILE A 174 24.90 -13.73 -5.48
N LYS A 175 25.01 -15.07 -5.52
CA LYS A 175 26.26 -15.77 -5.19
C LYS A 175 27.38 -15.47 -6.19
N ASP A 176 27.03 -15.45 -7.47
CA ASP A 176 27.98 -15.23 -8.57
C ASP A 176 28.45 -13.77 -8.64
N HIS A 177 27.64 -12.82 -8.15
CA HIS A 177 27.89 -11.38 -8.19
C HIS A 177 28.02 -10.79 -6.78
N LYS A 178 29.00 -11.29 -6.02
CA LYS A 178 29.25 -10.86 -4.63
C LYS A 178 29.32 -9.33 -4.51
N GLY A 179 28.52 -8.77 -3.61
CA GLY A 179 28.46 -7.35 -3.31
C GLY A 179 27.60 -6.53 -4.29
N LYS A 180 27.04 -7.14 -5.34
CA LYS A 180 26.28 -6.43 -6.40
C LYS A 180 24.77 -6.47 -6.21
N PHE A 181 24.29 -7.14 -5.17
CA PHE A 181 22.90 -7.12 -4.75
C PHE A 181 22.76 -6.48 -3.38
N ALA A 182 21.77 -5.61 -3.19
CA ALA A 182 21.35 -5.18 -1.85
C ALA A 182 19.83 -5.24 -1.73
N TYR A 183 19.34 -5.46 -0.52
CA TYR A 183 17.96 -5.16 -0.13
C TYR A 183 17.98 -4.34 1.16
N ASN A 184 16.99 -3.47 1.37
CA ASN A 184 16.92 -2.62 2.55
C ASN A 184 16.53 -3.43 3.80
N SER A 185 16.83 -2.91 5.00
CA SER A 185 16.33 -3.53 6.23
C SER A 185 14.80 -3.69 6.17
N PRO A 186 14.25 -4.92 6.32
CA PRO A 186 12.84 -5.23 6.10
C PRO A 186 11.85 -4.38 6.89
N SER A 187 12.19 -4.02 8.12
CA SER A 187 11.35 -3.20 9.01
C SER A 187 11.30 -1.71 8.60
N THR A 188 12.16 -1.29 7.68
CA THR A 188 12.32 0.12 7.29
C THR A 188 11.75 0.45 5.91
N GLY A 189 11.36 -0.56 5.12
CA GLY A 189 10.81 -0.38 3.78
C GLY A 189 10.30 -1.68 3.15
N GLY A 190 9.17 -1.58 2.46
CA GLY A 190 8.43 -2.74 1.94
C GLY A 190 9.17 -3.58 0.89
N ALA A 191 10.15 -3.04 0.15
CA ALA A 191 10.84 -3.80 -0.89
C ALA A 191 11.74 -4.90 -0.29
N GLY A 192 12.54 -4.56 0.72
CA GLY A 192 13.30 -5.53 1.51
C GLY A 192 12.41 -6.49 2.30
N GLY A 193 11.29 -6.00 2.84
CA GLY A 193 10.26 -6.85 3.46
C GLY A 193 9.70 -7.89 2.50
N SER A 194 9.40 -7.48 1.27
CA SER A 194 8.94 -8.37 0.21
C SER A 194 9.98 -9.43 -0.15
N PHE A 195 11.25 -9.04 -0.30
CA PHE A 195 12.33 -9.98 -0.57
C PHE A 195 12.44 -11.06 0.52
N VAL A 196 12.38 -10.67 1.80
CA VAL A 196 12.44 -11.62 2.93
C VAL A 196 11.22 -12.51 2.98
N THR A 197 10.01 -11.94 2.87
CA THR A 197 8.76 -12.71 2.84
C THR A 197 8.76 -13.70 1.70
N THR A 198 9.08 -13.29 0.47
CA THR A 198 9.17 -14.18 -0.68
C THR A 198 10.24 -15.27 -0.47
N SER A 199 11.42 -14.91 0.03
CA SER A 199 12.50 -15.89 0.25
C SER A 199 12.12 -16.97 1.25
N VAL A 200 11.40 -16.60 2.31
CA VAL A 200 10.96 -17.51 3.37
C VAL A 200 9.75 -18.33 2.92
N TYR A 201 8.72 -17.69 2.37
CA TYR A 201 7.47 -18.36 2.01
C TYR A 201 7.57 -19.19 0.72
N ASN A 202 8.56 -18.96 -0.14
CA ASN A 202 8.85 -19.87 -1.26
C ASN A 202 9.32 -21.26 -0.77
N GLN A 203 9.67 -21.41 0.50
CA GLN A 203 10.02 -22.70 1.13
C GLN A 203 8.81 -23.42 1.75
N LEU A 204 7.62 -22.81 1.69
CA LEU A 204 6.39 -23.29 2.29
C LEU A 204 5.35 -23.63 1.19
N PRO A 205 4.28 -24.36 1.52
CA PRO A 205 3.12 -24.48 0.63
C PRO A 205 2.54 -23.10 0.27
N GLU A 206 2.06 -22.94 -0.96
CA GLU A 206 1.54 -21.66 -1.49
C GLU A 206 0.47 -21.02 -0.58
N ALA A 207 -0.41 -21.84 0.00
CA ALA A 207 -1.47 -21.40 0.91
C ALA A 207 -0.96 -20.70 2.18
N ALA A 208 0.31 -20.89 2.56
CA ALA A 208 0.89 -20.23 3.73
C ALA A 208 0.95 -18.70 3.56
N LEU A 209 1.17 -18.20 2.34
CA LEU A 209 1.33 -16.76 2.09
C LEU A 209 0.02 -15.97 2.27
N VAL A 210 -1.12 -16.64 2.34
CA VAL A 210 -2.45 -16.05 2.54
C VAL A 210 -3.11 -16.54 3.83
N SER A 211 -2.30 -16.98 4.79
CA SER A 211 -2.77 -17.53 6.07
C SER A 211 -2.03 -16.90 7.24
N SER A 212 -2.80 -16.47 8.24
CA SER A 212 -2.28 -15.95 9.51
C SER A 212 -2.17 -17.03 10.60
N ASP A 213 -2.20 -18.31 10.24
CA ASP A 213 -2.08 -19.43 11.17
C ASP A 213 -0.65 -19.52 11.72
N GLU A 214 -0.50 -19.37 13.04
CA GLU A 214 0.78 -19.39 13.74
C GLU A 214 1.60 -20.66 13.52
N LYS A 215 1.02 -21.76 13.00
CA LYS A 215 1.81 -22.93 12.62
C LYS A 215 2.88 -22.58 11.58
N TRP A 216 2.63 -21.63 10.68
CA TRP A 216 3.56 -21.30 9.60
C TRP A 216 4.86 -20.70 10.11
N SER A 217 4.85 -19.99 11.25
CA SER A 217 6.08 -19.42 11.82
C SER A 217 7.07 -20.49 12.27
N LYS A 218 6.58 -21.68 12.63
CA LYS A 218 7.41 -22.84 12.98
C LYS A 218 8.12 -23.47 11.78
N GLU A 219 7.62 -23.20 10.57
CA GLU A 219 8.15 -23.76 9.32
C GLU A 219 9.16 -22.83 8.62
N TRP A 220 9.43 -21.62 9.13
CA TRP A 220 10.34 -20.65 8.51
C TRP A 220 11.82 -21.06 8.48
N THR A 221 12.21 -22.13 9.16
CA THR A 221 13.62 -22.55 9.32
C THR A 221 14.37 -22.67 7.98
N PRO A 222 13.85 -23.30 6.91
CA PRO A 222 14.54 -23.38 5.63
C PRO A 222 14.78 -22.00 5.00
N GLY A 223 13.80 -21.10 5.07
CA GLY A 223 13.91 -19.72 4.58
C GLY A 223 15.01 -18.92 5.28
N PHE A 224 15.11 -19.04 6.60
CA PHE A 224 16.16 -18.37 7.37
C PHE A 224 17.55 -18.97 7.13
N LYS A 225 17.64 -20.28 6.89
CA LYS A 225 18.90 -20.92 6.47
C LYS A 225 19.37 -20.39 5.11
N LEU A 226 18.45 -20.21 4.16
CA LEU A 226 18.73 -19.60 2.87
C LEU A 226 19.24 -18.16 3.02
N LEU A 227 18.55 -17.31 3.80
CA LEU A 227 18.98 -15.93 4.04
C LEU A 227 20.37 -15.86 4.68
N LYS A 228 20.67 -16.73 5.66
CA LYS A 228 22.01 -16.88 6.25
C LYS A 228 23.06 -17.28 5.21
N ALA A 229 22.72 -18.18 4.29
CA ALA A 229 23.63 -18.61 3.23
C ALA A 229 23.91 -17.51 2.19
N LEU A 230 22.95 -16.63 1.92
CA LEU A 230 23.11 -15.49 1.01
C LEU A 230 23.80 -14.29 1.65
N HIS A 231 23.72 -14.15 2.97
CA HIS A 231 24.30 -13.03 3.74
C HIS A 231 25.69 -12.55 3.29
N PRO A 232 26.72 -13.43 3.12
CA PRO A 232 28.06 -12.97 2.77
C PRO A 232 28.21 -12.48 1.31
N TYR A 233 27.17 -12.62 0.49
CA TYR A 233 27.17 -12.23 -0.92
C TYR A 233 26.47 -10.90 -1.19
N PHE A 234 25.72 -10.37 -0.23
CA PHE A 234 25.09 -9.05 -0.36
C PHE A 234 26.11 -7.90 -0.34
N TYR A 235 25.63 -6.70 -0.67
CA TYR A 235 26.39 -5.46 -0.64
C TYR A 235 27.21 -5.31 0.63
N GLN A 236 28.49 -5.00 0.45
CA GLN A 236 29.46 -4.89 1.53
C GLN A 236 29.97 -3.46 1.64
N SER A 237 30.08 -2.97 2.87
CA SER A 237 30.77 -1.72 3.18
C SER A 237 31.57 -1.89 4.47
N GLY A 238 32.80 -1.38 4.49
CA GLY A 238 33.70 -1.56 5.64
C GLY A 238 33.99 -3.03 5.99
N GLY A 239 33.95 -3.93 5.00
CA GLY A 239 34.20 -5.36 5.18
C GLY A 239 33.05 -6.16 5.79
N LYS A 240 31.85 -5.57 5.91
CA LYS A 240 30.66 -6.23 6.44
C LYS A 240 29.50 -6.10 5.48
N THR A 241 28.57 -7.05 5.52
CA THR A 241 27.30 -6.93 4.82
C THR A 241 26.47 -5.78 5.42
N VAL A 242 25.95 -4.91 4.56
CA VAL A 242 25.14 -3.76 4.96
C VAL A 242 23.77 -3.85 4.32
N TYR A 243 22.72 -3.70 5.13
CA TYR A 243 21.34 -3.56 4.69
C TYR A 243 20.96 -2.08 4.75
N PRO A 244 20.83 -1.38 3.61
CA PRO A 244 20.50 0.04 3.60
C PRO A 244 19.16 0.33 4.31
N ASN A 245 19.03 1.55 4.82
CA ASN A 245 17.80 2.00 5.46
C ASN A 245 16.80 2.49 4.42
N LYS A 246 15.54 2.04 4.51
CA LYS A 246 14.43 2.35 3.59
C LYS A 246 14.69 1.91 2.14
N ASN A 247 13.64 1.87 1.33
CA ASN A 247 13.75 1.53 -0.11
C ASN A 247 14.72 2.48 -0.85
N GLN A 248 14.74 3.77 -0.47
CA GLN A 248 15.64 4.75 -1.08
C GLN A 248 17.11 4.37 -0.94
N GLY A 249 17.51 3.79 0.19
CA GLY A 249 18.91 3.47 0.44
C GLY A 249 19.49 2.48 -0.58
N THR A 250 18.70 1.52 -1.06
CA THR A 250 19.15 0.62 -2.13
C THR A 250 19.05 1.22 -3.51
N LEU A 251 18.04 2.06 -3.78
CA LEU A 251 17.95 2.81 -5.04
C LEU A 251 19.12 3.79 -5.20
N ASP A 252 19.57 4.44 -4.13
CA ASP A 252 20.75 5.30 -4.15
C ASP A 252 22.03 4.52 -4.46
N LEU A 253 22.19 3.30 -3.90
CA LEU A 253 23.31 2.42 -4.25
C LEU A 253 23.26 2.03 -5.74
N LEU A 254 22.06 1.76 -6.26
CA LEU A 254 21.86 1.40 -7.66
C LEU A 254 22.14 2.59 -8.59
N ALA A 255 21.63 3.78 -8.26
CA ALA A 255 21.86 5.03 -8.99
C ALA A 255 23.36 5.37 -9.07
N ASN A 256 24.08 5.15 -7.97
CA ASN A 256 25.52 5.35 -7.88
C ASN A 256 26.35 4.16 -8.40
N GLN A 257 25.73 3.15 -9.02
CA GLN A 257 26.38 1.97 -9.58
C GLN A 257 27.23 1.17 -8.56
N GLN A 258 26.92 1.29 -7.26
CA GLN A 258 27.58 0.52 -6.20
C GLN A 258 27.05 -0.92 -6.15
N ILE A 259 25.78 -1.08 -6.49
CA ILE A 259 25.13 -2.37 -6.76
C ILE A 259 24.60 -2.37 -8.19
N GLU A 260 24.23 -3.55 -8.67
CA GLU A 260 23.73 -3.74 -10.04
C GLU A 260 22.25 -4.15 -10.04
N MET A 261 21.74 -4.60 -8.89
CA MET A 261 20.36 -5.07 -8.75
C MET A 261 19.84 -4.95 -7.31
N THR A 262 18.54 -4.65 -7.17
CA THR A 262 17.85 -4.58 -5.88
C THR A 262 16.35 -4.83 -6.04
N PRO A 263 15.65 -5.40 -5.05
CA PRO A 263 14.19 -5.35 -5.02
C PRO A 263 13.76 -3.89 -4.85
N ALA A 264 12.78 -3.46 -5.63
CA ALA A 264 12.21 -2.12 -5.56
C ALA A 264 10.73 -2.14 -5.94
N TRP A 265 9.95 -1.22 -5.39
CA TRP A 265 8.58 -1.05 -5.87
C TRP A 265 8.56 -0.41 -7.26
N VAL A 266 7.69 -0.89 -8.14
CA VAL A 266 7.61 -0.42 -9.53
C VAL A 266 7.31 1.07 -9.61
N ASP A 267 6.39 1.56 -8.79
CA ASP A 267 6.03 2.98 -8.70
C ASP A 267 7.26 3.86 -8.41
N GLN A 268 8.08 3.46 -7.44
CA GLN A 268 9.30 4.18 -7.08
C GLN A 268 10.29 4.22 -8.24
N VAL A 269 10.54 3.09 -8.90
CA VAL A 269 11.48 3.02 -10.02
C VAL A 269 11.01 3.87 -11.20
N VAL A 270 9.73 3.80 -11.55
CA VAL A 270 9.14 4.62 -12.64
C VAL A 270 9.27 6.10 -12.31
N ASN A 271 8.89 6.51 -11.10
CA ASN A 271 8.95 7.89 -10.67
C ASN A 271 10.38 8.44 -10.68
N GLU A 272 11.36 7.67 -10.21
CA GLU A 272 12.76 8.11 -10.17
C GLU A 272 13.44 8.11 -11.54
N ILE A 273 13.05 7.22 -12.46
CA ILE A 273 13.49 7.30 -13.87
C ILE A 273 12.92 8.57 -14.51
N ASN A 274 11.64 8.88 -14.26
CA ASN A 274 10.96 10.04 -14.84
C ASN A 274 11.49 11.36 -14.29
N SER A 275 11.87 11.41 -13.01
CA SER A 275 12.50 12.60 -12.40
C SER A 275 14.00 12.72 -12.67
N GLY A 276 14.62 11.71 -13.30
CA GLY A 276 16.05 11.68 -13.62
C GLY A 276 16.97 11.36 -12.43
N ILE A 277 16.40 10.91 -11.30
CA ILE A 277 17.15 10.40 -10.15
C ILE A 277 17.81 9.06 -10.50
N LEU A 278 17.04 8.14 -11.09
CA LEU A 278 17.59 6.89 -11.62
C LEU A 278 18.02 7.05 -13.09
N PRO A 279 19.18 6.50 -13.47
CA PRO A 279 19.59 6.47 -14.87
C PRO A 279 18.59 5.75 -15.76
N LYS A 280 18.46 6.18 -17.03
CA LYS A 280 17.60 5.50 -18.03
C LYS A 280 18.03 4.06 -18.34
N SER A 281 19.26 3.67 -17.97
CA SER A 281 19.76 2.28 -18.05
C SER A 281 19.11 1.37 -17.02
N ILE A 282 18.51 1.91 -15.96
CA ILE A 282 17.76 1.12 -14.99
C ILE A 282 16.52 0.56 -15.68
N LYS A 283 16.36 -0.76 -15.55
CA LYS A 283 15.23 -1.54 -16.03
C LYS A 283 14.68 -2.36 -14.87
N MET A 284 13.52 -2.94 -15.10
CA MET A 284 12.84 -3.79 -14.13
C MET A 284 12.55 -5.16 -14.74
N VAL A 285 12.57 -6.21 -13.92
CA VAL A 285 12.11 -7.55 -14.30
C VAL A 285 11.19 -8.11 -13.22
N GLN A 286 10.14 -8.80 -13.66
CA GLN A 286 9.29 -9.60 -12.79
C GLN A 286 9.85 -11.00 -12.65
N MET A 287 9.81 -11.53 -11.43
CA MET A 287 10.10 -12.94 -11.18
C MET A 287 8.83 -13.79 -11.22
N ASP A 288 9.02 -15.10 -11.39
CA ASP A 288 8.02 -16.14 -11.19
C ASP A 288 8.54 -17.17 -10.16
N PRO A 289 7.85 -17.37 -9.03
CA PRO A 289 6.72 -16.58 -8.56
C PRO A 289 7.14 -15.13 -8.25
N ALA A 290 6.22 -14.17 -8.43
CA ALA A 290 6.49 -12.75 -8.19
C ALA A 290 6.89 -12.45 -6.74
N PHE A 291 7.52 -11.30 -6.53
CA PHE A 291 7.57 -10.71 -5.20
C PHE A 291 6.16 -10.32 -4.74
N THR A 292 6.03 -10.03 -3.45
CA THR A 292 4.74 -9.63 -2.89
C THR A 292 4.35 -8.24 -3.39
N GLY A 293 3.12 -8.12 -3.84
CA GLY A 293 2.46 -6.86 -4.16
C GLY A 293 1.17 -6.71 -3.37
N ASN A 294 0.43 -5.65 -3.67
CA ASN A 294 -0.89 -5.44 -3.12
C ASN A 294 -1.79 -4.73 -4.14
N LEU A 295 -3.09 -5.02 -4.02
CA LEU A 295 -4.13 -4.24 -4.64
C LEU A 295 -4.64 -3.26 -3.58
N ALA A 296 -4.19 -2.01 -3.68
CA ALA A 296 -4.81 -0.93 -2.95
C ALA A 296 -6.26 -0.83 -3.40
N SER A 297 -7.17 -0.92 -2.43
CA SER A 297 -8.60 -1.01 -2.67
C SER A 297 -9.35 0.01 -1.84
N LEU A 298 -10.57 0.29 -2.24
CA LEU A 298 -11.49 1.18 -1.55
C LEU A 298 -12.62 0.35 -0.94
N ALA A 299 -13.04 0.74 0.26
CA ALA A 299 -14.15 0.12 0.98
C ALA A 299 -15.11 1.19 1.49
N ILE A 300 -16.40 0.84 1.62
CA ILE A 300 -17.45 1.72 2.18
C ILE A 300 -17.76 1.28 3.62
N PRO A 301 -17.27 1.98 4.66
CA PRO A 301 -17.67 1.69 6.03
C PRO A 301 -19.17 1.91 6.23
N LYS A 302 -19.83 1.07 7.03
CA LYS A 302 -21.26 1.28 7.35
C LYS A 302 -21.54 2.57 8.14
N ILE A 303 -20.50 3.18 8.72
CA ILE A 303 -20.58 4.41 9.50
C ILE A 303 -20.53 5.68 8.62
N GLY A 304 -20.21 5.58 7.33
CA GLY A 304 -20.17 6.70 6.38
C GLY A 304 -21.55 7.28 6.06
N GLY A 305 -21.61 8.56 5.69
CA GLY A 305 -22.85 9.30 5.44
C GLY A 305 -23.29 9.36 3.98
N ASN A 306 -22.37 9.23 3.02
CA ASN A 306 -22.64 9.45 1.60
C ASN A 306 -22.32 8.24 0.71
N LYS A 307 -23.12 7.18 0.86
CA LYS A 307 -22.94 5.91 0.14
C LYS A 307 -23.00 6.04 -1.37
N ASP A 308 -23.97 6.79 -1.90
CA ASP A 308 -24.09 6.93 -3.36
C ASP A 308 -22.94 7.75 -3.94
N GLY A 309 -22.45 8.74 -3.20
CA GLY A 309 -21.24 9.46 -3.57
C GLY A 309 -19.98 8.59 -3.49
N ALA A 310 -19.90 7.69 -2.50
CA ALA A 310 -18.82 6.70 -2.41
C ALA A 310 -18.77 5.77 -3.63
N TYR A 311 -19.93 5.28 -4.12
CA TYR A 311 -19.99 4.53 -5.38
C TYR A 311 -19.56 5.37 -6.59
N ALA A 312 -19.94 6.65 -6.66
CA ALA A 312 -19.52 7.55 -7.74
C ALA A 312 -17.99 7.74 -7.75
N VAL A 313 -17.37 7.92 -6.58
CA VAL A 313 -15.91 7.99 -6.46
C VAL A 313 -15.27 6.66 -6.85
N MET A 314 -15.75 5.52 -6.34
CA MET A 314 -15.24 4.20 -6.74
C MET A 314 -15.30 3.98 -8.25
N ASP A 315 -16.44 4.29 -8.88
CA ASP A 315 -16.63 4.16 -10.34
C ASP A 315 -15.67 5.06 -11.13
N PHE A 316 -15.42 6.29 -10.66
CA PHE A 316 -14.44 7.18 -11.26
C PHE A 316 -13.01 6.65 -11.11
N MET A 317 -12.63 6.16 -9.92
CA MET A 317 -11.27 5.69 -9.63
C MET A 317 -10.84 4.53 -10.54
N ILE A 318 -11.79 3.72 -11.02
CA ILE A 318 -11.58 2.63 -11.99
C ILE A 318 -11.88 3.03 -13.45
N SER A 319 -12.08 4.31 -13.73
CA SER A 319 -12.22 4.84 -15.08
C SER A 319 -10.88 4.97 -15.80
N LYS A 320 -10.88 5.03 -17.14
CA LYS A 320 -9.66 5.23 -17.93
C LYS A 320 -8.90 6.51 -17.54
N GLU A 321 -9.63 7.59 -17.22
CA GLU A 321 -9.04 8.86 -16.82
C GLU A 321 -8.28 8.74 -15.49
N ALA A 322 -8.93 8.22 -14.45
CA ALA A 322 -8.30 8.04 -13.15
C ALA A 322 -7.12 7.05 -13.21
N GLN A 323 -7.27 5.96 -13.97
CA GLN A 323 -6.20 4.97 -14.16
C GLN A 323 -5.00 5.55 -14.93
N THR A 324 -5.24 6.49 -15.86
CA THR A 324 -4.15 7.23 -16.53
C THR A 324 -3.43 8.14 -15.53
N ILE A 325 -4.16 8.88 -14.70
CA ILE A 325 -3.55 9.73 -13.65
C ILE A 325 -2.72 8.88 -12.69
N LEU A 326 -3.25 7.76 -12.20
CA LEU A 326 -2.55 6.84 -11.31
C LEU A 326 -1.24 6.32 -11.94
N LEU A 327 -1.28 5.95 -13.22
CA LEU A 327 -0.10 5.49 -13.94
C LEU A 327 0.93 6.60 -14.17
N ASP A 328 0.49 7.80 -14.52
CA ASP A 328 1.40 8.91 -14.84
C ASP A 328 2.05 9.52 -13.60
N GLU A 329 1.28 9.63 -12.51
CA GLU A 329 1.71 10.31 -11.30
C GLU A 329 2.50 9.41 -10.35
N MET A 330 2.21 8.12 -10.35
CA MET A 330 2.85 7.20 -9.43
C MET A 330 3.21 5.85 -10.05
N GLY A 331 3.20 5.68 -11.38
CA GLY A 331 3.57 4.38 -11.97
C GLY A 331 2.68 3.21 -11.52
N ALA A 332 1.47 3.49 -11.04
CA ALA A 332 0.54 2.47 -10.55
C ALA A 332 0.18 1.50 -11.68
N PHE A 333 0.13 0.20 -11.37
CA PHE A 333 -0.44 -0.75 -12.30
C PHE A 333 -1.94 -0.52 -12.42
N PRO A 334 -2.44 -0.32 -13.66
CA PRO A 334 -3.86 -0.22 -13.89
C PRO A 334 -4.58 -1.49 -13.45
N VAL A 335 -5.74 -1.32 -12.82
CA VAL A 335 -6.63 -2.44 -12.48
C VAL A 335 -7.59 -2.80 -13.62
N ILE A 336 -7.60 -1.99 -14.68
CA ILE A 336 -8.30 -2.20 -15.94
C ILE A 336 -7.32 -2.66 -17.03
N ASP A 337 -7.83 -3.00 -18.22
CA ASP A 337 -6.98 -3.30 -19.38
C ASP A 337 -6.05 -2.12 -19.72
N SER A 338 -4.74 -2.35 -19.72
CA SER A 338 -3.76 -1.29 -19.97
C SER A 338 -3.68 -0.86 -21.44
N SER A 339 -4.17 -1.69 -22.38
CA SER A 339 -4.29 -1.31 -23.79
C SER A 339 -5.27 -0.15 -24.02
N ASP A 340 -6.14 0.09 -23.04
CA ASP A 340 -7.10 1.19 -23.05
C ASP A 340 -6.53 2.52 -22.54
N ILE A 341 -5.28 2.54 -22.05
CA ILE A 341 -4.63 3.71 -21.45
C ILE A 341 -3.56 4.26 -22.40
N LYS A 342 -3.58 5.58 -22.62
CA LYS A 342 -2.57 6.28 -23.42
C LYS A 342 -1.63 7.05 -22.51
N SER A 343 -0.50 6.44 -22.17
CA SER A 343 0.54 7.06 -21.35
C SER A 343 1.92 6.56 -21.77
N ASP A 344 2.95 7.40 -21.69
CA ASP A 344 4.33 7.00 -21.97
C ASP A 344 4.85 5.95 -20.96
N ASN A 345 4.28 5.92 -19.75
CA ASN A 345 4.60 4.95 -18.70
C ASN A 345 4.01 3.56 -19.01
N THR A 346 2.99 3.44 -19.88
CA THR A 346 2.40 2.13 -20.25
C THR A 346 3.45 1.17 -20.80
N LYS A 347 4.45 1.64 -21.55
CA LYS A 347 5.53 0.80 -22.09
C LYS A 347 6.44 0.22 -21.02
N MET A 348 6.60 0.92 -19.90
CA MET A 348 7.41 0.44 -18.78
C MET A 348 6.67 -0.68 -18.04
N ILE A 349 5.36 -0.53 -17.89
CA ILE A 349 4.55 -1.46 -17.10
C ILE A 349 3.90 -2.61 -17.91
N SER A 350 3.81 -2.50 -19.24
CA SER A 350 3.17 -3.51 -20.11
C SER A 350 3.89 -4.85 -20.15
N LYS A 351 5.11 -4.91 -19.59
CA LYS A 351 5.93 -6.13 -19.53
C LYS A 351 5.63 -6.97 -18.28
N PHE A 352 4.86 -6.44 -17.33
CA PHE A 352 4.50 -7.15 -16.10
C PHE A 352 3.15 -7.82 -16.27
N ASP A 353 3.04 -9.01 -15.71
CA ASP A 353 1.79 -9.76 -15.66
C ASP A 353 1.12 -9.52 -14.31
N VAL A 354 0.17 -8.57 -14.28
CA VAL A 354 -0.59 -8.21 -13.09
C VAL A 354 -1.37 -9.41 -12.52
N SER A 355 -1.70 -10.41 -13.35
CA SER A 355 -2.44 -11.59 -12.90
C SER A 355 -1.62 -12.55 -12.04
N THR A 356 -0.28 -12.39 -12.05
CA THR A 356 0.66 -13.21 -11.28
C THR A 356 1.21 -12.47 -10.04
N PHE A 357 0.68 -11.29 -9.73
CA PHE A 357 1.05 -10.56 -8.51
C PHE A 357 0.64 -11.38 -7.29
N ARG A 358 1.57 -11.51 -6.34
CA ARG A 358 1.36 -12.29 -5.13
C ARG A 358 0.96 -11.37 -3.98
N THR A 359 -0.29 -11.45 -3.55
CA THR A 359 -0.69 -10.83 -2.28
C THR A 359 -0.18 -11.68 -1.12
N SER A 360 0.35 -11.02 -0.09
CA SER A 360 0.62 -11.63 1.22
C SER A 360 -0.43 -11.19 2.24
N SER A 361 -1.11 -12.15 2.86
CA SER A 361 -2.12 -11.93 3.91
C SER A 361 -1.79 -12.76 5.16
N ILE A 362 -0.60 -12.52 5.71
CA ILE A 362 -0.03 -13.29 6.83
C ILE A 362 -0.33 -12.68 8.21
N GLY A 363 -1.05 -11.56 8.27
CA GLY A 363 -1.49 -10.92 9.52
C GLY A 363 -0.34 -10.63 10.50
N VAL A 364 -0.53 -11.03 11.76
CA VAL A 364 0.47 -10.84 12.83
C VAL A 364 1.82 -11.49 12.54
N LEU A 365 1.84 -12.56 11.73
CA LEU A 365 3.07 -13.24 11.34
C LEU A 365 4.02 -12.35 10.55
N GLY A 366 3.50 -11.30 9.89
CA GLY A 366 4.34 -10.31 9.22
C GLY A 366 5.29 -9.63 10.20
N GLN A 367 4.79 -9.18 11.35
CA GLN A 367 5.64 -8.53 12.37
C GLN A 367 6.60 -9.52 13.04
N GLU A 368 6.16 -10.75 13.28
CA GLU A 368 7.01 -11.81 13.82
C GLU A 368 8.15 -12.18 12.86
N LEU A 369 7.88 -12.22 11.56
CA LEU A 369 8.88 -12.50 10.54
C LEU A 369 9.98 -11.44 10.53
N LEU A 370 9.58 -10.15 10.57
CA LEU A 370 10.52 -9.02 10.59
C LEU A 370 11.37 -9.03 11.87
N LYS A 371 10.74 -9.26 13.03
CA LYS A 371 11.45 -9.39 14.31
C LYS A 371 12.48 -10.52 14.27
N LYS A 372 12.10 -11.69 13.75
CA LYS A 372 13.00 -12.84 13.62
C LYS A 372 14.17 -12.53 12.67
N TRP A 373 13.91 -11.79 11.59
CA TRP A 373 14.96 -11.31 10.69
C TRP A 373 15.96 -10.40 11.40
N ASP A 374 15.49 -9.45 12.21
CA ASP A 374 16.37 -8.57 12.99
C ASP A 374 17.24 -9.38 13.97
N GLU A 375 16.68 -10.40 14.60
CA GLU A 375 17.40 -11.25 15.56
C GLU A 375 18.43 -12.17 14.91
N GLU A 376 18.11 -12.78 13.76
CA GLU A 376 18.92 -13.86 13.17
C GLU A 376 19.77 -13.48 11.96
N ILE A 377 19.42 -12.40 11.25
CA ILE A 377 20.06 -12.00 9.99
C ILE A 377 20.80 -10.67 10.15
N ALA A 378 20.20 -9.67 10.78
CA ALA A 378 20.83 -8.36 10.94
C ALA A 378 22.06 -8.39 11.88
N THR A 379 22.13 -9.40 12.75
CA THR A 379 23.21 -9.61 13.73
C THR A 379 24.40 -10.41 13.20
N LEU A 380 24.30 -10.94 11.98
CA LEU A 380 25.38 -11.69 11.34
C LEU A 380 26.58 -10.76 11.03
N LYS A 381 27.78 -11.34 11.06
CA LYS A 381 29.06 -10.61 10.94
C LYS A 381 29.63 -10.67 9.54
#